data_AF-A0A520JFD7-F1
#
_entry.id   AF-A0A520JFD7-F1
#
_cell.length_a   1.000
_cell.length_b   1.000
_cell.length_c   1.000
_cell.angle_alpha   90.00
_cell.angle_beta   90.00
_cell.angle_gamma   90.00
#
_symmetry.space_group_name_H-M   'P 1'
#
loop_
_entity.id
_entity.type
_entity.pdbx_description
1 polymer ?
#
loop_
_entity_poly.entity_id
_entity_poly.type
_entity_poly.pdbx_seq_one_letter_code
_entity_poly.pdbx_strand_id
1 'polypeptide(L)' 'MSDGERLIATPRGIKLAPLDAITDGKARNFVLQMRAGRFHCFVVRKDDAVFGYVDRCPHMGLPLAQVLDDYLT' A
#
# COMPACT_ATOMS: atom_id res chain seq x y z
N MET A 1 7.92 18.20 9.12
CA MET A 1 6.92 17.17 9.51
C MET A 1 7.71 15.98 9.99
N SER A 2 7.50 15.53 11.21
CA SER A 2 8.29 14.42 11.78
C SER A 2 8.03 13.17 10.94
N ASP A 3 9.00 12.81 10.11
CA ASP A 3 8.94 11.67 9.20
C ASP A 3 9.14 10.43 10.06
N GLY A 4 8.05 9.97 10.70
CA GLY A 4 8.06 8.75 11.49
C GLY A 4 8.62 7.59 10.67
N GLU A 5 9.27 6.64 11.32
CA GLU A 5 9.98 5.53 10.67
C GLU A 5 9.16 4.89 9.55
N ARG A 6 9.78 4.66 8.39
CA ARG A 6 9.15 4.00 7.25
C ARG A 6 9.15 2.49 7.46
N LEU A 7 8.01 1.96 7.88
CA LEU A 7 7.85 0.55 8.18
C LEU A 7 7.76 -0.29 6.89
N ILE A 8 8.17 -1.57 6.98
CA ILE A 8 8.15 -2.55 5.88
C ILE A 8 7.22 -3.74 6.13
N ALA A 9 6.59 -3.80 7.30
CA ALA A 9 5.65 -4.85 7.65
C ALA A 9 4.58 -4.32 8.59
N THR A 10 3.48 -5.06 8.68
CA THR A 10 2.38 -4.80 9.62
C THR A 10 2.08 -6.04 10.45
N PRO A 11 1.50 -5.87 11.65
CA PRO A 11 0.80 -6.94 12.34
C PRO A 11 -0.30 -7.53 11.45
N ARG A 12 -0.58 -8.82 11.64
CA ARG A 12 -1.69 -9.50 10.95
C ARG A 12 -3.04 -8.96 11.41
N GLY A 13 -4.04 -9.03 10.52
CA GLY A 13 -5.43 -8.71 10.84
C GLY A 13 -5.82 -7.23 10.77
N ILE A 14 -4.94 -6.35 10.27
CA ILE A 14 -5.29 -4.96 9.99
C ILE A 14 -6.30 -4.92 8.83
N LYS A 15 -7.48 -4.34 9.08
CA LYS A 15 -8.49 -4.07 8.07
C LYS A 15 -8.09 -2.83 7.27
N LEU A 16 -8.09 -2.92 5.95
CA LEU A 16 -7.77 -1.81 5.06
C LEU A 16 -9.05 -1.10 4.58
N ALA A 17 -9.89 -1.82 3.84
CA ALA A 17 -11.13 -1.33 3.27
C ALA A 17 -12.04 -2.52 2.86
N PRO A 18 -13.32 -2.28 2.53
CA PRO A 18 -14.15 -3.21 1.77
C PRO A 18 -13.50 -3.62 0.44
N LEU A 19 -13.81 -4.82 -0.08
CA LEU A 19 -13.21 -5.34 -1.32
C LEU A 19 -13.54 -4.49 -2.55
N ASP A 20 -14.77 -3.99 -2.62
CA ASP A 20 -15.27 -3.11 -3.69
C ASP A 20 -14.67 -1.69 -3.65
N ALA A 21 -13.96 -1.34 -2.57
CA ALA A 21 -13.13 -0.15 -2.56
C ALA A 21 -11.92 -0.27 -3.51
N ILE A 22 -11.62 -1.46 -4.02
CA ILE A 22 -10.61 -1.68 -5.07
C ILE A 22 -11.35 -2.22 -6.29
N THR A 23 -11.41 -1.39 -7.34
CA THR A 23 -11.97 -1.81 -8.63
C THR A 23 -11.20 -3.02 -9.14
N ASP A 24 -11.90 -4.00 -9.72
CA ASP A 24 -11.23 -5.15 -10.32
C ASP A 24 -10.25 -4.72 -11.42
N GLY A 25 -9.09 -5.38 -11.46
CA GLY A 25 -7.97 -5.01 -12.33
C GLY A 25 -7.26 -3.70 -11.96
N LYS A 26 -7.55 -3.10 -10.80
CA LYS A 26 -6.93 -1.86 -10.33
C LYS A 26 -6.17 -2.04 -9.02
N ALA A 27 -5.37 -1.02 -8.70
CA ALA A 27 -4.66 -0.91 -7.44
C ALA A 27 -5.26 0.20 -6.58
N ARG A 28 -5.06 0.12 -5.27
CA ARG A 28 -5.33 1.20 -4.32
C ARG A 28 -4.21 1.30 -3.29
N ASN A 29 -3.73 2.51 -3.03
CA ASN A 29 -2.76 2.78 -1.98
C ASN A 29 -3.41 2.95 -0.61
N PHE A 30 -2.62 2.66 0.42
CA PHE A 30 -2.98 2.83 1.82
C PHE A 30 -1.78 3.32 2.61
N VAL A 31 -2.02 4.20 3.57
CA VAL A 31 -1.03 4.62 4.56
C VAL A 31 -1.55 4.27 5.95
N LEU A 32 -0.86 3.35 6.62
CA LEU A 32 -1.17 2.91 7.97
C LEU A 32 -0.29 3.64 8.96
N GLN A 33 -0.91 4.46 9.81
CA GLN A 33 -0.22 5.10 10.93
C GLN A 33 -0.20 4.16 12.13
N MET A 34 0.99 3.85 12.61
CA MET A 34 1.25 3.02 13.78
C MET A 34 2.10 3.79 14.79
N ARG A 35 2.16 3.32 16.04
CA ARG A 35 3.06 3.93 17.05
C ARG A 35 4.52 3.94 16.61
N ALA A 36 4.96 2.88 15.94
CA ALA A 36 6.34 2.72 15.47
C ALA A 36 6.66 3.57 14.23
N GLY A 37 5.67 4.06 13.47
CA GLY A 37 5.93 4.73 12.21
C GLY A 37 4.79 4.61 11.21
N ARG A 38 5.09 4.80 9.92
CA ARG A 38 4.13 4.71 8.83
C ARG A 38 4.47 3.57 7.90
N PHE A 39 3.49 2.72 7.62
CA PHE A 39 3.57 1.70 6.58
C PHE A 39 2.74 2.18 5.38
N HIS A 40 3.40 2.43 4.25
CA HIS A 40 2.69 2.69 3.01
C HIS A 40 2.75 1.44 2.15
N CYS A 41 1.60 1.06 1.64
CA CYS A 41 1.41 -0.09 0.79
C CYS A 41 0.41 0.23 -0.31
N PHE A 42 0.32 -0.68 -1.26
CA PHE A 42 -0.78 -0.72 -2.20
C PHE A 42 -1.28 -2.15 -2.32
N VAL A 43 -2.54 -2.27 -2.71
CA VAL A 43 -3.21 -3.55 -2.91
C VAL A 43 -3.71 -3.60 -4.35
N VAL A 44 -3.39 -4.69 -5.04
CA VAL A 44 -3.89 -5.00 -6.38
C VAL A 44 -5.01 -6.00 -6.26
N ARG A 45 -6.16 -5.69 -6.85
CA ARG A 45 -7.23 -6.66 -7.07
C ARG A 45 -7.13 -7.20 -8.48
N LYS A 46 -7.16 -8.52 -8.60
CA LYS A 46 -7.17 -9.23 -9.88
C LYS A 46 -8.11 -10.42 -9.76
N ASP A 47 -9.24 -10.35 -10.44
CA ASP A 47 -10.29 -11.36 -10.40
C ASP A 47 -10.75 -11.57 -8.93
N ASP A 48 -10.71 -12.82 -8.46
CA ASP A 48 -11.05 -13.21 -7.08
C ASP A 48 -9.87 -13.13 -6.11
N ALA A 49 -8.72 -12.59 -6.55
CA ALA A 49 -7.51 -12.51 -5.76
C ALA A 49 -7.12 -11.07 -5.40
N VAL A 50 -6.47 -10.94 -4.25
CA VAL A 50 -5.99 -9.66 -3.71
C VAL A 50 -4.53 -9.82 -3.29
N PHE A 51 -3.67 -8.93 -3.78
CA PHE A 51 -2.23 -8.96 -3.57
C PHE A 51 -1.78 -7.67 -2.90
N GLY A 52 -1.10 -7.76 -1.75
CA GLY A 52 -0.55 -6.61 -1.04
C GLY A 52 0.95 -6.44 -1.29
N TYR A 53 1.38 -5.20 -1.49
CA TYR A 53 2.77 -4.84 -1.75
C TYR A 53 3.23 -3.69 -0.87
N VAL A 54 4.52 -3.66 -0.53
CA VAL A 54 5.13 -2.49 0.13
C VAL A 54 5.35 -1.40 -0.92
N ASP A 55 4.82 -0.20 -0.67
CA ASP A 55 5.00 0.94 -1.58
C ASP A 55 6.37 1.59 -1.34
N ARG A 56 7.42 0.92 -1.81
CA ARG A 56 8.81 1.37 -1.69
C ARG A 56 9.64 0.76 -2.81
N CYS A 57 10.22 1.62 -3.65
CA CYS A 57 11.18 1.22 -4.67
C CYS A 57 12.39 0.55 -4.00
N PRO A 58 12.74 -0.70 -4.37
CA PRO A 58 13.82 -1.43 -3.72
C PRO A 58 15.21 -0.82 -3.97
N HIS A 59 15.34 0.01 -5.01
CA HIS A 59 16.59 0.65 -5.38
C HIS A 59 16.85 1.92 -4.55
N MET A 60 15.89 2.85 -4.48
CA MET A 60 16.10 4.18 -3.90
C MET A 60 15.12 4.54 -2.76
N GLY A 61 14.19 3.66 -2.43
CA GLY A 61 13.23 3.89 -1.35
C GLY A 61 12.10 4.88 -1.67
N LEU A 62 12.01 5.37 -2.91
CA LEU A 62 10.94 6.26 -3.39
C LEU A 62 9.58 5.53 -3.50
N PRO A 63 8.44 6.25 -3.52
CA PRO A 63 7.16 5.66 -3.88
C PRO A 63 7.20 5.01 -5.27
N LEU A 64 6.50 3.88 -5.44
CA LEU A 64 6.49 3.15 -6.71
C LEU A 64 5.61 3.81 -7.77
N ALA A 65 4.53 4.47 -7.36
CA ALA A 65 3.69 5.27 -8.25
C ALA A 65 3.88 6.77 -7.99
N GLN A 66 3.91 7.57 -9.06
CA GLN A 66 3.97 9.03 -8.98
C GLN A 66 2.58 9.65 -8.78
N VAL A 67 1.55 8.99 -9.31
CA VAL A 67 0.15 9.35 -9.14
C VAL A 67 -0.49 8.31 -8.22
N LEU A 68 -1.36 8.76 -7.30
CA LEU A 68 -2.05 7.86 -6.38
C LEU A 68 -2.84 6.81 -7.17
N ASP A 69 -2.75 5.56 -6.72
CA ASP A 69 -3.42 4.38 -7.29
C ASP A 69 -2.94 3.94 -8.70
N ASP A 70 -2.06 4.71 -9.35
CA ASP A 70 -1.57 4.45 -10.71
C ASP A 70 -0.34 3.53 -10.73
N TYR A 71 -0.50 2.30 -10.21
CA TYR A 71 0.56 1.28 -10.15
C TYR A 71 0.54 0.31 -11.33
N LEU A 72 -0.57 0.28 -12.10
CA LEU A 72 -0.82 -0.69 -13.16
C LEU A 72 -1.02 0.06 -14.48
N THR A 73 0.07 0.23 -15.23
CA THR A 73 0.08 0.78 -16.59
C THR A 73 -0.01 -0.31 -17.64
#